data_AF-A0A504J002-F1
#
_entry.id   AF-A0A504J002-F1
#
_cell.length_a   1.000
_cell.length_b   1.000
_cell.length_c   1.000
_cell.angle_alpha   90.00
_cell.angle_beta   90.00
_cell.angle_gamma   90.00
#
_symmetry.space_group_name_H-M   'P 1'
#
loop_
_entity.id
_entity.type
_entity.pdbx_description
1 polymer ?
#
loop_
_entity_poly.entity_id
_entity_poly.type
_entity_poly.pdbx_seq_one_letter_code
_entity_poly.pdbx_strand_id
1 'polypeptide(L)'
;MKINWLSKSEAKSSEVQKLLKLEYNFRKKATIILLELMDNKEWVDLSSVEFDFCTEKHTFLVSKNTPEPIYSYLSTICTATEKANIPWSVGVIS
;
A
#
# COMPACT_ATOMS: atom_id res chain seq x y z
N MET A 1 -3.72 4.85 -8.16
CA MET A 1 -3.24 3.91 -7.13
C MET A 1 -4.00 2.61 -7.22
N LYS A 2 -3.27 1.51 -7.36
CA LYS A 2 -3.80 0.15 -7.51
C LYS A 2 -3.48 -0.67 -6.25
N ILE A 3 -4.38 -1.59 -5.88
CA ILE A 3 -4.17 -2.53 -4.77
C ILE A 3 -4.35 -3.93 -5.31
N ASN A 4 -3.27 -4.71 -5.31
CA ASN A 4 -3.25 -6.10 -5.74
C ASN A 4 -3.63 -6.98 -4.55
N TRP A 5 -4.79 -7.62 -4.60
CA TRP A 5 -5.19 -8.57 -3.56
C TRP A 5 -4.47 -9.89 -3.75
N LEU A 6 -3.68 -10.27 -2.76
CA LEU A 6 -2.95 -11.53 -2.74
C LEU A 6 -3.66 -12.47 -1.79
N SER A 7 -4.56 -13.28 -2.34
CA SER A 7 -5.29 -14.32 -1.62
C SER A 7 -4.87 -15.69 -2.13
N LYS A 8 -4.57 -16.62 -1.23
CA LYS A 8 -4.30 -18.02 -1.59
C LYS A 8 -5.56 -18.90 -1.51
N SER A 9 -6.67 -18.34 -1.02
CA SER A 9 -7.94 -19.05 -0.84
C SER A 9 -9.13 -18.17 -1.19
N GLU A 10 -10.26 -18.81 -1.47
CA GLU A 10 -11.55 -18.14 -1.59
C GLU A 10 -12.01 -17.68 -0.20
N ALA A 11 -12.11 -16.37 -0.01
CA ALA A 11 -12.60 -15.79 1.24
C ALA A 11 -14.11 -16.01 1.37
N LYS A 12 -14.59 -16.30 2.59
CA LYS A 12 -16.03 -16.37 2.85
C LYS A 12 -16.66 -14.98 2.67
N SER A 13 -17.92 -14.91 2.26
CA SER A 13 -18.63 -13.64 2.02
C SER A 13 -18.55 -12.65 3.21
N SER A 14 -18.60 -13.16 4.45
CA SER A 14 -18.46 -12.34 5.66
C SER A 14 -17.04 -11.80 5.91
N GLU A 15 -16.01 -12.46 5.39
CA GLU A 15 -14.61 -12.02 5.44
C GLU A 15 -14.32 -11.00 4.33
N VAL A 16 -14.89 -11.19 3.14
CA VAL A 16 -14.77 -10.25 2.01
C VAL A 16 -15.18 -8.84 2.43
N GLN A 17 -16.31 -8.68 3.15
CA GLN A 17 -16.75 -7.37 3.63
C GLN A 17 -15.76 -6.70 4.59
N LYS A 18 -15.09 -7.49 5.44
CA LYS A 18 -14.05 -6.98 6.35
C LYS A 18 -12.81 -6.56 5.57
N LEU A 19 -12.37 -7.38 4.61
CA LEU A 19 -11.22 -7.10 3.76
C LEU A 19 -11.45 -5.84 2.89
N LEU A 20 -12.64 -5.67 2.32
CA LEU A 20 -13.02 -4.46 1.58
C LEU A 20 -12.99 -3.22 2.47
N LYS A 21 -13.48 -3.33 3.72
CA LYS A 21 -13.41 -2.22 4.69
C LYS A 21 -11.97 -1.88 5.07
N LEU A 22 -11.11 -2.88 5.22
CA LEU A 22 -9.67 -2.68 5.46
C LEU A 22 -9.01 -1.96 4.29
N GLU A 23 -9.24 -2.41 3.05
CA GLU A 23 -8.74 -1.76 1.84
C GLU A 23 -9.23 -0.32 1.73
N TYR A 24 -10.52 -0.06 1.95
CA TYR A 24 -11.09 1.28 1.90
C TYR A 24 -10.40 2.23 2.90
N ASN A 25 -10.24 1.78 4.14
CA ASN A 25 -9.57 2.56 5.18
C ASN A 25 -8.10 2.81 4.85
N PHE A 26 -7.42 1.81 4.29
CA PHE A 26 -6.06 1.92 3.80
C PHE A 26 -5.98 2.99 2.72
N ARG A 27 -6.81 2.91 1.67
CA ARG A 27 -6.83 3.86 0.56
C ARG A 27 -7.00 5.28 1.04
N LYS A 28 -7.96 5.51 1.94
CA LYS A 28 -8.23 6.84 2.49
C LYS A 28 -7.00 7.44 3.18
N LYS A 29 -6.30 6.66 4.01
CA LYS A 29 -5.10 7.12 4.72
C LYS A 29 -3.90 7.28 3.79
N ALA A 30 -3.69 6.32 2.90
CA ALA A 30 -2.56 6.32 1.98
C ALA A 30 -2.63 7.47 0.99
N THR A 31 -3.80 7.77 0.44
CA THR A 31 -3.97 8.90 -0.48
C THR A 31 -3.57 10.22 0.16
N ILE A 32 -3.94 10.48 1.42
CA ILE A 32 -3.57 11.73 2.12
C ILE A 32 -2.05 11.86 2.20
N ILE A 33 -1.36 10.82 2.69
CA ILE A 33 0.10 10.79 2.83
C ILE A 33 0.77 10.95 1.46
N LEU A 34 0.30 10.25 0.44
CA LEU A 34 0.91 10.31 -0.88
C LEU A 34 0.73 11.67 -1.55
N LEU A 35 -0.43 12.34 -1.38
CA LEU A 35 -0.63 13.70 -1.89
C LEU A 35 0.32 14.69 -1.21
N GLU A 36 0.50 14.60 0.11
CA GLU A 36 1.47 15.43 0.84
C GLU A 36 2.92 15.18 0.37
N LEU A 37 3.27 13.94 0.02
CA LEU A 37 4.58 13.62 -0.54
C LEU A 37 4.74 14.14 -1.97
N MET A 38 3.68 14.10 -2.77
CA MET A 38 3.67 14.64 -4.14
C MET A 38 3.88 16.15 -4.15
N ASP A 39 3.35 16.91 -3.20
CA ASP A 39 3.63 18.35 -3.13
C ASP A 39 5.13 18.66 -2.93
N ASN A 40 5.88 17.71 -2.39
CA ASN A 40 7.31 17.81 -2.11
C ASN A 40 8.21 17.12 -3.15
N LYS A 41 7.63 16.43 -4.14
CA LYS A 41 8.33 15.61 -5.13
C LYS A 41 7.77 15.87 -6.53
N GLU A 42 8.57 15.78 -7.58
CA GLU A 42 8.09 15.94 -8.97
C GLU A 42 7.28 14.73 -9.48
N TRP A 43 6.38 14.21 -8.66
CA TRP A 43 5.51 13.09 -8.99
C TRP A 43 4.23 13.63 -9.63
N VAL A 44 3.92 13.17 -10.84
CA VAL A 44 2.81 13.71 -11.64
C VAL A 44 1.45 13.22 -11.14
N ASP A 45 1.34 11.95 -10.75
CA ASP A 45 0.09 11.38 -10.26
C ASP A 45 0.28 10.15 -9.34
N LEU A 46 -0.82 9.72 -8.73
CA LEU A 46 -0.90 8.50 -7.91
C LEU A 46 -1.13 7.23 -8.74
N SER A 47 -1.28 7.32 -10.06
CA SER A 47 -1.64 6.18 -10.92
C SER A 47 -0.56 5.11 -10.90
N SER A 48 0.70 5.55 -10.80
CA SER A 48 1.90 4.72 -10.79
C SER A 48 2.15 3.99 -9.46
N VAL A 49 1.43 4.34 -8.38
CA VAL A 49 1.64 3.72 -7.06
C VAL A 49 0.80 2.45 -6.94
N GLU A 50 1.47 1.32 -6.74
CA GLU A 50 0.84 0.02 -6.51
C GLU A 50 1.16 -0.50 -5.10
N PHE A 51 0.15 -1.09 -4.45
CA PHE A 51 0.30 -1.79 -3.18
C PHE A 51 -0.16 -3.23 -3.31
N ASP A 52 0.49 -4.12 -2.58
CA ASP A 52 0.08 -5.52 -2.46
C ASP A 52 -0.59 -5.73 -1.10
N PHE A 53 -1.82 -6.27 -1.11
CA PHE A 53 -2.59 -6.56 0.09
C PHE A 53 -2.59 -8.07 0.36
N CYS A 54 -1.86 -8.49 1.38
CA CYS A 54 -1.90 -9.88 1.85
C CYS A 54 -3.13 -10.07 2.74
N THR A 55 -4.17 -10.70 2.18
CA THR A 55 -5.47 -10.85 2.86
C THR A 55 -5.36 -11.69 4.13
N GLU A 56 -4.51 -12.72 4.14
CA GLU A 56 -4.28 -13.60 5.31
C GLU A 56 -3.63 -12.88 6.48
N LYS A 57 -2.67 -11.99 6.19
CA LYS A 57 -1.91 -11.24 7.20
C LYS A 57 -2.55 -9.89 7.52
N HIS A 58 -3.55 -9.47 6.75
CA HIS A 58 -4.13 -8.13 6.78
C HIS A 58 -3.07 -7.00 6.66
N THR A 59 -2.01 -7.23 5.86
CA THR A 59 -0.89 -6.29 5.70
C THR A 59 -0.84 -5.75 4.28
N PHE A 60 -0.53 -4.46 4.16
CA PHE A 60 -0.28 -3.79 2.88
C PHE A 60 1.22 -3.56 2.71
N LEU A 61 1.73 -3.79 1.50
CA LEU A 61 3.12 -3.61 1.13
C LEU A 61 3.24 -2.73 -0.11
N VAL A 62 4.30 -1.92 -0.23
CA VAL A 62 4.59 -1.26 -1.52
C VAL A 62 4.91 -2.35 -2.55
N SER A 63 4.15 -2.38 -3.64
CA SER A 63 4.34 -3.39 -4.67
C SER A 63 5.61 -3.10 -5.46
N LYS A 64 6.34 -4.16 -5.82
CA LYS A 64 7.49 -4.08 -6.74
C LYS A 64 7.12 -3.57 -8.15
N ASN A 65 5.83 -3.56 -8.47
CA ASN A 65 5.32 -2.98 -9.72
C ASN A 65 5.29 -1.44 -9.68
N THR A 66 5.42 -0.83 -8.50
CA THR A 66 5.60 0.62 -8.40
C THR A 66 6.93 0.98 -9.07
N PRO A 67 6.97 1.92 -10.02
CA PRO A 67 8.19 2.26 -10.73
C PRO A 67 9.18 3.02 -9.85
N GLU A 68 10.46 2.94 -10.20
CA GLU A 68 11.48 3.81 -9.61
C GLU A 68 11.32 5.26 -10.11
N PRO A 69 11.68 6.27 -9.30
CA PRO A 69 12.29 6.18 -7.96
C PRO A 69 11.26 6.06 -6.81
N ILE A 70 9.96 5.96 -7.13
CA ILE A 70 8.86 5.99 -6.15
C ILE A 70 8.98 4.79 -5.21
N TYR A 71 9.23 3.59 -5.75
CA TYR A 71 9.40 2.37 -4.96
C TYR A 71 10.49 2.50 -3.90
N SER A 72 11.70 2.90 -4.31
CA SER A 72 12.83 3.06 -3.39
C SER A 72 12.56 4.12 -2.33
N TYR A 73 11.94 5.23 -2.72
CA TYR A 73 11.60 6.31 -1.78
C TYR A 73 10.57 5.87 -0.74
N LEU A 74 9.44 5.29 -1.16
CA LEU A 74 8.41 4.80 -0.23
C LEU A 74 8.94 3.68 0.67
N SER A 75 9.79 2.80 0.13
CA SER A 75 10.44 1.75 0.91
C SER A 75 11.35 2.35 1.97
N THR A 76 12.13 3.37 1.62
CA THR A 76 13.02 4.07 2.56
C THR A 76 12.24 4.70 3.70
N ILE A 77 11.13 5.38 3.43
CA ILE A 77 10.30 6.00 4.48
C ILE A 77 9.73 4.93 5.41
N CYS A 78 9.25 3.81 4.87
CA CYS A 78 8.74 2.72 5.69
C CYS A 78 9.81 2.06 6.57
N THR A 79 11.06 1.96 6.11
CA THR A 79 12.16 1.40 6.92
C THR A 79 12.78 2.40 7.88
N ALA A 80 12.88 3.68 7.50
CA ALA A 80 13.47 4.74 8.32
C ALA A 80 12.58 5.11 9.51
N THR A 81 11.31 4.69 9.47
CA THR A 81 10.33 5.07 10.46
C THR A 81 9.56 3.84 10.97
N GLU A 82 10.06 3.22 12.03
CA GLU A 82 9.22 2.46 12.98
C GLU A 82 8.08 3.34 13.58
N LYS A 83 8.05 4.66 13.27
CA LYS A 83 7.17 5.68 13.89
C LYS A 83 6.25 6.49 12.95
N ALA A 84 6.27 6.31 11.62
CA ALA A 84 5.52 7.22 10.74
C ALA A 84 3.99 6.98 10.69
N ASN A 85 3.45 5.97 11.39
CA ASN A 85 2.03 5.59 11.32
C ASN A 85 1.54 5.37 9.87
N ILE A 86 2.44 4.97 8.98
CA ILE A 86 2.13 4.69 7.59
C ILE A 86 1.39 3.34 7.52
N PRO A 87 0.25 3.26 6.82
CA PRO A 87 -0.60 2.07 6.86
C PRO A 87 -0.07 0.87 6.04
N TRP A 88 1.18 0.92 5.54
CA TRP A 88 1.85 -0.17 4.81
C TRP A 88 3.27 -0.41 5.33
N SER A 89 3.81 -1.61 5.07
CA SER A 89 5.18 -2.02 5.35
C SER A 89 5.98 -2.30 4.08
N VAL A 90 7.27 -2.62 4.23
CA VAL A 90 8.13 -3.10 3.14
C VAL A 90 8.24 -4.61 3.23
N GLY A 91 8.06 -5.30 2.12
CA GLY A 91 8.12 -6.76 2.11
C GLY A 91 8.30 -7.29 0.69
N VAL A 92 9.09 -8.35 0.58
CA VAL A 92 9.17 -9.14 -0.65
C VAL A 92 8.10 -10.22 -0.54
N ILE A 93 7.10 -10.13 -1.40
CA ILE A 93 6.13 -11.21 -1.56
C ILE A 93 6.76 -12.17 -2.56
N SER A 94 7.31 -13.24 -2.01
CA SER A 94 7.93 -14.37 -2.71
C SER A 94 6.87 -15.31 -3.27
#